data_AF-A0A966TT95-F1
#
_entry.id   AF-A0A966TT95-F1
#
_cell.length_a   1.000
_cell.length_b   1.000
_cell.length_c   1.000
_cell.angle_alpha   90.00
_cell.angle_beta   90.00
_cell.angle_gamma   90.00
#
_symmetry.space_group_name_H-M   'P 1'
#
loop_
_entity.id
_entity.type
_entity.pdbx_description
1 polymer ?
#
loop_
_entity_poly.entity_id
_entity_poly.type
_entity_poly.pdbx_seq_one_letter_code
_entity_poly.pdbx_strand_id
1 'polypeptide(L)'
;FAAELIQNVNAQVDALGSDPDRMAWQSIYWDDILSPAQDAYLQAAFGTNDLSAKRMRSFLLSALGDAASYRQLPSGGRRGGEENITYRRVHVRVREAIGRLYHEQLASRAVPLVGIAHSFGGHILSNYIWDTQKRPDGRLSPFERMNWLTGLITFGCNIPLFTFACREVVPIQFPPPRLPVRLRPLARWLNYLDPDDLLAWPLKPINGAYASVVERDEHINVGGLVAGSTPVSHLAYWQDDRFARQIADYLKKILKAS
;
A
#
# COMPACT_ATOMS: atom_id res chain seq x y z
N PHE A 1 6.99 12.10 0.35
CA PHE A 1 7.25 10.76 0.91
C PHE A 1 7.74 9.77 -0.14
N ALA A 2 6.98 9.46 -1.20
CA ALA A 2 7.39 8.44 -2.17
C ALA A 2 8.60 8.79 -3.06
N ALA A 3 8.87 10.08 -3.31
CA ALA A 3 9.92 10.51 -4.24
C ALA A 3 11.32 9.98 -3.87
N GLU A 4 11.66 10.00 -2.58
CA GLU A 4 12.97 9.55 -2.08
C GLU A 4 13.16 8.04 -2.26
N LEU A 5 12.16 7.23 -1.88
CA LEU A 5 12.19 5.79 -2.12
C LEU A 5 12.28 5.47 -3.62
N ILE A 6 11.52 6.19 -4.47
CA ILE A 6 11.59 6.01 -5.93
C ILE A 6 12.99 6.31 -6.45
N GLN A 7 13.58 7.43 -6.02
CA GLN A 7 14.94 7.80 -6.39
C GLN A 7 15.95 6.74 -5.97
N ASN A 8 15.87 6.24 -4.73
CA ASN A 8 16.78 5.23 -4.22
C ASN A 8 16.58 3.89 -4.95
N VAL A 9 15.34 3.48 -5.23
CA VAL A 9 15.06 2.27 -6.01
C VAL A 9 15.63 2.39 -7.43
N ASN A 10 15.45 3.53 -8.10
CA ASN A 10 16.01 3.74 -9.44
C ASN A 10 17.55 3.67 -9.42
N ALA A 11 18.19 4.30 -8.44
CA ALA A 11 19.65 4.24 -8.26
C ALA A 11 20.14 2.80 -8.02
N GLN A 12 19.40 2.01 -7.22
CA GLN A 12 19.73 0.60 -6.99
C GLN A 12 19.48 -0.27 -8.23
N VAL A 13 18.43 0.00 -9.02
CA VAL A 13 18.17 -0.71 -10.29
C VAL A 13 19.31 -0.47 -11.29
N ASP A 14 19.77 0.78 -11.42
CA ASP A 14 20.92 1.15 -12.25
C ASP A 14 22.22 0.49 -11.76
N ALA A 15 22.49 0.55 -10.45
CA ALA A 15 23.65 -0.12 -9.83
C ALA A 15 23.64 -1.64 -10.02
N LEU A 16 22.45 -2.26 -10.16
CA LEU A 16 22.29 -3.68 -10.48
C LEU A 16 22.40 -3.99 -11.99
N GLY A 17 22.70 -3.01 -12.83
CA GLY A 17 22.90 -3.14 -14.27
C GLY A 17 21.60 -3.25 -15.07
N SER A 18 20.52 -2.62 -14.61
CA SER A 18 19.23 -2.56 -15.32
C SER A 18 18.83 -1.11 -15.55
N ASP A 19 18.24 -0.82 -16.70
CA ASP A 19 17.86 0.53 -17.09
C ASP A 19 16.60 0.99 -16.31
N PRO A 20 16.69 2.02 -15.44
CA PRO A 20 15.54 2.52 -14.70
C PRO A 20 14.49 3.21 -15.58
N ASP A 21 14.85 3.69 -16.78
CA ASP A 21 13.91 4.33 -17.71
C ASP A 21 12.90 3.34 -18.32
N ARG A 22 13.14 2.03 -18.11
CA ARG A 22 12.18 0.97 -18.44
C ARG A 22 11.03 0.86 -17.44
N MET A 23 11.02 1.66 -16.38
CA MET A 23 10.00 1.68 -15.33
C MET A 23 9.21 2.98 -15.38
N ALA A 24 7.90 2.88 -15.11
CA ALA A 24 7.02 4.03 -14.94
C ALA A 24 6.50 4.04 -13.50
N TRP A 25 6.56 5.21 -12.85
CA TRP A 25 6.15 5.38 -11.46
C TRP A 25 4.90 6.24 -11.36
N GLN A 26 3.94 5.78 -10.55
CA GLN A 26 2.75 6.57 -10.21
C GLN A 26 2.55 6.54 -8.70
N SER A 27 2.80 7.69 -8.07
CA SER A 27 2.51 7.87 -6.64
C SER A 27 1.01 8.10 -6.44
N ILE A 28 0.48 7.56 -5.34
CA ILE A 28 -0.90 7.75 -4.90
C ILE A 28 -0.87 8.35 -3.50
N TYR A 29 -1.25 9.62 -3.39
CA TYR A 29 -1.49 10.28 -2.11
C TYR A 29 -3.00 10.40 -1.91
N TRP A 30 -3.49 9.99 -0.74
CA TRP A 30 -4.91 9.95 -0.40
C TRP A 30 -5.24 10.67 0.92
N ASP A 31 -4.23 10.97 1.71
CA ASP A 31 -4.33 11.57 3.04
C ASP A 31 -4.92 12.99 3.00
N ASP A 32 -4.77 13.72 1.88
CA ASP A 32 -5.45 15.01 1.62
C ASP A 32 -6.98 14.94 1.72
N ILE A 33 -7.57 13.75 1.63
CA ILE A 33 -9.01 13.54 1.76
C ILE A 33 -9.47 13.71 3.22
N LEU A 34 -8.61 13.38 4.20
CA LEU A 34 -8.93 13.32 5.63
C LEU A 34 -8.15 14.32 6.48
N SER A 35 -6.94 14.70 6.06
CA SER A 35 -6.04 15.59 6.80
C SER A 35 -6.66 16.93 7.21
N PRO A 36 -7.54 17.62 6.42
CA PRO A 36 -8.04 18.93 6.83
C PRO A 36 -8.87 18.90 8.13
N ALA A 37 -9.68 17.85 8.32
CA ALA A 37 -10.50 17.71 9.53
C ALA A 37 -9.63 17.32 10.75
N GLN A 38 -8.61 16.48 10.53
CA GLN A 38 -7.68 16.07 11.58
C GLN A 38 -6.81 17.25 12.04
N ASP A 39 -6.28 18.03 11.10
CA ASP A 39 -5.45 19.20 11.38
C ASP A 39 -6.26 20.26 12.14
N ALA A 40 -7.49 20.55 11.73
CA ALA A 40 -8.36 21.48 12.44
C ALA A 40 -8.59 21.06 13.89
N TYR A 41 -8.84 19.77 14.13
CA TYR A 41 -9.00 19.25 15.48
C TYR A 41 -7.69 19.29 16.29
N LEU A 42 -6.56 18.86 15.72
CA LEU A 42 -5.26 18.88 16.40
C LEU A 42 -4.84 20.29 16.78
N GLN A 43 -5.05 21.27 15.90
CA GLN A 43 -4.79 22.69 16.17
C GLN A 43 -5.64 23.18 17.34
N ALA A 44 -6.95 22.90 17.33
CA ALA A 44 -7.83 23.27 18.44
C ALA A 44 -7.45 22.57 19.75
N ALA A 45 -7.16 21.27 19.73
CA ALA A 45 -6.83 20.47 20.90
C ALA A 45 -5.51 20.94 21.55
N PHE A 46 -4.47 21.18 20.75
CA PHE A 46 -3.17 21.68 21.24
C PHE A 46 -3.16 23.17 21.59
N GLY A 47 -4.09 23.95 21.03
CA GLY A 47 -4.25 25.37 21.36
C GLY A 47 -5.01 25.60 22.67
N THR A 48 -5.90 24.67 23.05
CA THR A 48 -6.74 24.78 24.26
C THR A 48 -6.23 23.97 25.45
N ASN A 49 -5.28 23.06 25.24
CA ASN A 49 -4.76 22.18 26.27
C ASN A 49 -3.23 22.06 26.19
N ASP A 50 -2.56 21.96 27.34
CA ASP A 50 -1.14 21.63 27.41
C ASP A 50 -0.94 20.11 27.33
N LEU A 51 -0.97 19.58 26.11
CA LEU A 51 -0.80 18.15 25.84
C LEU A 51 0.65 17.82 25.49
N SER A 52 1.24 16.89 26.24
CA SER A 52 2.55 16.31 25.97
C SER A 52 2.53 15.34 24.77
N ALA A 53 3.71 15.03 24.25
CA ALA A 53 3.93 14.08 23.16
C ALA A 53 3.14 14.41 21.87
N LYS A 54 3.03 15.70 21.52
CA LYS A 54 2.25 16.20 20.36
C LYS A 54 2.50 15.40 19.08
N ARG A 55 3.77 15.09 18.76
CA ARG A 55 4.14 14.31 17.56
C ARG A 55 3.55 12.89 17.56
N MET A 56 3.62 12.19 18.69
CA MET A 56 3.02 10.85 18.84
C MET A 56 1.50 10.92 18.80
N ARG A 57 0.90 11.93 19.43
CA ARG A 57 -0.56 12.13 19.42
C ARG A 57 -1.09 12.40 18.01
N SER A 58 -0.42 13.28 17.25
CA SER A 58 -0.76 13.52 15.84
C SER A 58 -0.66 12.25 15.02
N PHE A 59 0.42 11.48 15.18
CA PHE A 59 0.59 10.20 14.48
C PHE A 59 -0.53 9.21 14.78
N LEU A 60 -0.84 8.98 16.07
CA LEU A 60 -1.91 8.08 16.48
C LEU A 60 -3.28 8.57 16.01
N LEU A 61 -3.53 9.88 16.07
CA LEU A 61 -4.80 10.46 15.62
C LEU A 61 -4.98 10.27 14.12
N SER A 62 -3.95 10.52 13.32
CA SER A 62 -4.02 10.27 11.87
C SER A 62 -4.21 8.78 11.60
N ALA A 63 -3.37 7.91 12.16
CA ALA A 63 -3.45 6.47 11.92
C ALA A 63 -4.81 5.85 12.31
N LEU A 64 -5.33 6.18 13.51
CA LEU A 64 -6.62 5.66 13.99
C LEU A 64 -7.81 6.41 13.37
N GLY A 65 -7.68 7.71 13.12
CA GLY A 65 -8.71 8.53 12.48
C GLY A 65 -8.96 8.11 11.04
N ASP A 66 -7.90 7.81 10.29
CA ASP A 66 -7.99 7.28 8.93
C ASP A 66 -8.68 5.92 8.91
N ALA A 67 -8.23 5.01 9.78
CA ALA A 67 -8.83 3.70 9.98
C ALA A 67 -10.34 3.78 10.31
N ALA A 68 -10.73 4.66 11.22
CA ALA A 68 -12.13 4.81 11.62
C ALA A 68 -12.99 5.46 10.52
N SER A 69 -12.40 6.34 9.71
CA SER A 69 -13.09 7.08 8.64
C SER A 69 -13.21 6.28 7.34
N TYR A 70 -12.26 5.38 7.08
CA TYR A 70 -12.26 4.50 5.91
C TYR A 70 -12.96 3.18 6.23
N ARG A 71 -14.29 3.14 6.01
CA ARG A 71 -15.10 1.94 6.28
C ARG A 71 -15.92 1.54 5.07
N GLN A 72 -15.90 0.25 4.76
CA GLN A 72 -16.85 -0.37 3.85
C GLN A 72 -18.09 -0.79 4.65
N LEU A 73 -19.26 -0.25 4.34
CA LEU A 73 -20.51 -0.66 5.00
C LEU A 73 -21.16 -1.85 4.28
N PRO A 74 -21.80 -2.78 5.01
CA PRO A 74 -22.53 -3.89 4.41
C PRO A 74 -23.58 -3.38 3.42
N SER A 75 -23.55 -3.92 2.19
CA SER A 75 -24.54 -3.65 1.15
C SER A 75 -25.88 -4.31 1.55
N GLY A 76 -26.65 -3.69 2.44
CA GLY A 76 -27.92 -4.29 2.91
C GLY A 76 -28.91 -3.36 3.60
N GLY A 77 -28.50 -2.18 4.08
CA GLY A 77 -29.41 -1.21 4.70
C GLY A 77 -29.52 0.05 3.85
N ARG A 78 -30.74 0.46 3.47
CA ARG A 78 -31.03 1.80 2.95
C ARG A 78 -30.73 2.84 4.04
N ARG A 79 -29.45 3.19 4.25
CA ARG A 79 -28.96 4.32 5.08
C ARG A 79 -27.42 4.52 4.99
N GLY A 80 -26.78 4.16 3.89
CA GLY A 80 -25.31 4.26 3.73
C GLY A 80 -24.83 5.45 2.88
N GLY A 81 -25.47 6.63 3.01
CA GLY A 81 -25.26 7.78 2.12
C GLY A 81 -23.88 8.44 2.29
N GLU A 82 -23.56 8.87 3.51
CA GLU A 82 -22.38 9.69 3.83
C GLU A 82 -21.16 8.90 4.34
N GLU A 83 -21.37 7.85 5.15
CA GLU A 83 -20.30 7.07 5.80
C GLU A 83 -19.43 6.22 4.84
N ASN A 84 -19.82 6.09 3.58
CA ASN A 84 -19.04 5.40 2.52
C ASN A 84 -18.40 6.42 1.53
N ILE A 85 -18.53 7.73 1.78
CA ILE A 85 -17.96 8.75 0.88
C ILE A 85 -16.43 8.68 0.88
N THR A 86 -15.79 8.58 2.04
CA THR A 86 -14.32 8.49 2.15
C THR A 86 -13.78 7.27 1.42
N TYR A 87 -14.35 6.09 1.68
CA TYR A 87 -13.97 4.85 1.01
C TYR A 87 -14.07 4.98 -0.52
N ARG A 88 -15.21 5.48 -1.03
CA ARG A 88 -15.39 5.72 -2.47
C ARG A 88 -14.40 6.75 -3.03
N ARG A 89 -14.16 7.87 -2.34
CA ARG A 89 -13.22 8.92 -2.79
C ARG A 89 -11.80 8.40 -2.90
N VAL A 90 -11.35 7.63 -1.91
CA VAL A 90 -10.03 6.97 -1.92
C VAL A 90 -9.95 5.99 -3.11
N HIS A 91 -10.98 5.17 -3.34
CA HIS A 91 -10.98 4.23 -4.47
C HIS A 91 -10.99 4.92 -5.83
N VAL A 92 -11.73 6.03 -5.97
CA VAL A 92 -11.69 6.87 -7.17
C VAL A 92 -10.28 7.43 -7.40
N ARG A 93 -9.60 7.91 -6.35
CA ARG A 93 -8.21 8.39 -6.42
C ARG A 93 -7.24 7.31 -6.89
N VAL A 94 -7.37 6.09 -6.36
CA VAL A 94 -6.56 4.93 -6.78
C VAL A 94 -6.82 4.60 -8.25
N ARG A 95 -8.09 4.50 -8.65
CA ARG A 95 -8.49 4.24 -10.04
C ARG A 95 -7.92 5.28 -11.01
N GLU A 96 -8.08 6.57 -10.69
CA GLU A 96 -7.58 7.66 -11.53
C GLU A 96 -6.06 7.62 -11.66
N ALA A 97 -5.33 7.31 -10.59
CA ALA A 97 -3.89 7.17 -10.65
C ALA A 97 -3.47 6.00 -11.56
N ILE A 98 -4.10 4.83 -11.43
CA ILE A 98 -3.83 3.69 -12.32
C ILE A 98 -4.19 4.02 -13.78
N GLY A 99 -5.30 4.74 -14.00
CA GLY A 99 -5.71 5.22 -15.31
C GLY A 99 -4.67 6.16 -15.93
N ARG A 100 -4.16 7.14 -15.17
CA ARG A 100 -3.07 8.04 -15.63
C ARG A 100 -1.80 7.27 -15.96
N LEU A 101 -1.37 6.35 -15.09
CA LEU A 101 -0.23 5.49 -15.35
C LEU A 101 -0.41 4.73 -16.68
N TYR A 102 -1.57 4.11 -16.87
CA TYR A 102 -1.84 3.29 -18.04
C TYR A 102 -1.96 4.10 -19.34
N HIS A 103 -2.75 5.16 -19.33
CA HIS A 103 -3.05 5.90 -20.56
C HIS A 103 -1.97 6.92 -20.91
N GLU A 104 -1.44 7.64 -19.93
CA GLU A 104 -0.52 8.77 -20.17
C GLU A 104 0.94 8.31 -20.21
N GLN A 105 1.38 7.53 -19.22
CA GLN A 105 2.78 7.11 -19.14
C GLN A 105 3.09 5.87 -19.97
N LEU A 106 2.15 4.92 -20.03
CA LEU A 106 2.34 3.64 -20.72
C LEU A 106 1.73 3.60 -22.13
N ALA A 107 1.12 4.70 -22.59
CA ALA A 107 0.43 4.78 -23.89
C ALA A 107 -0.54 3.61 -24.13
N SER A 108 -1.26 3.19 -23.09
CA SER A 108 -2.16 2.03 -23.05
C SER A 108 -1.51 0.69 -23.39
N ARG A 109 -0.19 0.56 -23.19
CA ARG A 109 0.53 -0.71 -23.29
C ARG A 109 0.57 -1.40 -21.92
N ALA A 110 -0.10 -2.54 -21.81
CA ALA A 110 -0.08 -3.30 -20.58
C ALA A 110 1.29 -3.97 -20.34
N VAL A 111 1.86 -3.70 -19.17
CA VAL A 111 3.15 -4.20 -18.69
C VAL A 111 2.98 -4.81 -17.29
N PRO A 112 3.95 -5.57 -16.75
CA PRO A 112 3.87 -6.03 -15.36
C PRO A 112 3.64 -4.85 -14.40
N LEU A 113 2.66 -4.98 -13.51
CA LEU A 113 2.32 -3.97 -12.51
C LEU A 113 2.83 -4.41 -11.13
N VAL A 114 3.49 -3.50 -10.40
CA VAL A 114 3.92 -3.73 -9.02
C VAL A 114 3.28 -2.66 -8.13
N GLY A 115 2.48 -3.09 -7.15
CA GLY A 115 1.97 -2.21 -6.11
C GLY A 115 2.95 -2.15 -4.95
N ILE A 116 3.33 -0.95 -4.50
CA ILE A 116 4.19 -0.72 -3.33
C ILE A 116 3.41 0.14 -2.34
N ALA A 117 3.10 -0.40 -1.17
CA ALA A 117 2.13 0.19 -0.26
C ALA A 117 2.64 0.22 1.19
N HIS A 118 2.68 1.42 1.75
CA HIS A 118 3.09 1.67 3.12
C HIS A 118 1.89 1.71 4.06
N SER A 119 1.98 1.05 5.22
CA SER A 119 1.04 1.26 6.33
C SER A 119 -0.41 1.09 5.88
N PHE A 120 -1.27 2.07 6.18
CA PHE A 120 -2.68 2.08 5.80
C PHE A 120 -2.91 2.03 4.28
N GLY A 121 -1.94 2.49 3.48
CA GLY A 121 -1.97 2.32 2.04
C GLY A 121 -2.03 0.85 1.61
N GLY A 122 -1.47 -0.07 2.39
CA GLY A 122 -1.59 -1.51 2.16
C GLY A 122 -3.03 -2.00 2.29
N HIS A 123 -3.73 -1.54 3.34
CA HIS A 123 -5.15 -1.85 3.54
C HIS A 123 -6.02 -1.25 2.43
N ILE A 124 -5.77 0.01 2.05
CA ILE A 124 -6.48 0.68 0.93
C ILE A 124 -6.28 -0.09 -0.38
N LEU A 125 -5.03 -0.39 -0.74
CA LEU A 125 -4.72 -1.07 -2.00
C LEU A 125 -5.29 -2.49 -2.03
N SER A 126 -5.21 -3.22 -0.92
CA SER A 126 -5.82 -4.55 -0.78
C SER A 126 -7.33 -4.50 -1.01
N ASN A 127 -8.04 -3.56 -0.37
CA ASN A 127 -9.49 -3.41 -0.54
C ASN A 127 -9.86 -2.98 -1.96
N TYR A 128 -9.07 -2.10 -2.60
CA TYR A 128 -9.28 -1.70 -3.99
C TYR A 128 -9.16 -2.89 -4.95
N ILE A 129 -8.11 -3.70 -4.79
CA ILE A 129 -7.92 -4.92 -5.58
C ILE A 129 -9.07 -5.91 -5.33
N TRP A 130 -9.44 -6.13 -4.07
CA TRP A 130 -10.54 -7.01 -3.69
C TRP A 130 -11.87 -6.59 -4.35
N ASP A 131 -12.24 -5.32 -4.25
CA ASP A 131 -13.46 -4.80 -4.84
C ASP A 131 -13.44 -4.94 -6.37
N THR A 132 -12.29 -4.70 -7.00
CA THR A 132 -12.10 -4.91 -8.44
C THR A 132 -12.24 -6.37 -8.84
N GLN A 133 -11.81 -7.32 -8.00
CA GLN A 133 -11.96 -8.76 -8.23
C GLN A 133 -13.42 -9.22 -8.04
N LYS A 134 -14.13 -8.69 -7.05
CA LYS A 134 -15.51 -9.09 -6.73
C LYS A 134 -16.56 -8.40 -7.59
N ARG A 135 -16.34 -7.13 -7.95
CA ARG A 135 -17.26 -6.28 -8.71
C ARG A 135 -16.49 -5.54 -9.81
N PRO A 136 -15.97 -6.26 -10.82
CA PRO A 136 -15.17 -5.65 -11.87
C PRO A 136 -15.98 -4.63 -12.68
N ASP A 137 -15.43 -3.45 -12.89
CA ASP A 137 -16.00 -2.47 -13.83
C ASP A 137 -15.63 -2.87 -15.27
N GLY A 138 -16.65 -3.23 -16.07
CA GLY A 138 -16.48 -3.64 -17.46
C GLY A 138 -15.92 -2.54 -18.38
N ARG A 139 -16.00 -1.27 -17.97
CA ARG A 139 -15.52 -0.12 -18.75
C ARG A 139 -14.01 0.06 -18.68
N LEU A 140 -13.37 -0.45 -17.62
CA LEU A 140 -11.93 -0.35 -17.40
C LEU A 140 -11.16 -1.39 -18.22
N SER A 141 -9.90 -1.12 -18.54
CA SER A 141 -9.02 -2.13 -19.16
C SER A 141 -8.65 -3.25 -18.17
N PRO A 142 -8.15 -4.41 -18.65
CA PRO A 142 -7.61 -5.42 -17.74
C PRO A 142 -6.48 -4.92 -16.85
N PHE A 143 -5.67 -3.96 -17.32
CA PHE A 143 -4.58 -3.35 -16.55
C PHE A 143 -5.14 -2.50 -15.40
N GLU A 144 -6.09 -1.61 -15.68
CA GLU A 144 -6.77 -0.81 -14.66
C GLU A 144 -7.53 -1.67 -13.64
N ARG A 145 -8.03 -2.84 -14.08
CA ARG A 145 -8.62 -3.85 -13.20
C ARG A 145 -7.59 -4.72 -12.45
N MET A 146 -6.34 -4.29 -12.36
CA MET A 146 -5.28 -4.98 -11.61
C MET A 146 -4.95 -6.41 -12.09
N ASN A 147 -5.36 -6.82 -13.30
CA ASN A 147 -5.08 -8.18 -13.80
C ASN A 147 -3.61 -8.39 -14.19
N TRP A 148 -2.84 -7.30 -14.30
CA TRP A 148 -1.40 -7.30 -14.58
C TRP A 148 -0.54 -7.20 -13.32
N LEU A 149 -1.17 -7.22 -12.13
CA LEU A 149 -0.48 -7.17 -10.84
C LEU A 149 0.44 -8.38 -10.69
N THR A 150 1.73 -8.14 -10.94
CA THR A 150 2.81 -9.10 -10.84
C THR A 150 3.46 -9.01 -9.46
N GLY A 151 3.56 -7.82 -8.87
CA GLY A 151 4.11 -7.65 -7.53
C GLY A 151 3.17 -6.92 -6.59
N LEU A 152 3.14 -7.35 -5.33
CA LEU A 152 2.58 -6.57 -4.23
C LEU A 152 3.63 -6.49 -3.11
N ILE A 153 4.12 -5.29 -2.84
CA ILE A 153 5.06 -5.02 -1.77
C ILE A 153 4.30 -4.22 -0.71
N THR A 154 4.18 -4.78 0.49
CA THR A 154 3.65 -4.08 1.65
C THR A 154 4.77 -3.83 2.63
N PHE A 155 4.79 -2.68 3.29
CA PHE A 155 5.78 -2.38 4.32
C PHE A 155 5.20 -1.48 5.40
N GLY A 156 5.68 -1.60 6.64
CA GLY A 156 5.02 -0.98 7.79
C GLY A 156 3.56 -1.41 7.91
N CYS A 157 3.20 -2.60 7.43
CA CYS A 157 1.82 -2.92 7.06
C CYS A 157 0.92 -3.23 8.27
N ASN A 158 -0.22 -2.56 8.34
CA ASN A 158 -1.18 -2.67 9.45
C ASN A 158 -2.48 -3.43 9.09
N ILE A 159 -2.52 -4.14 7.95
CA ILE A 159 -3.69 -4.94 7.51
C ILE A 159 -4.29 -5.79 8.65
N PRO A 160 -3.50 -6.52 9.47
CA PRO A 160 -4.05 -7.38 10.52
C PRO A 160 -5.03 -6.66 11.46
N LEU A 161 -4.78 -5.37 11.77
CA LEU A 161 -5.64 -4.58 12.67
C LEU A 161 -7.07 -4.43 12.17
N PHE A 162 -7.27 -4.49 10.85
CA PHE A 162 -8.59 -4.32 10.22
C PHE A 162 -9.33 -5.65 10.00
N THR A 163 -8.65 -6.77 10.24
CA THR A 163 -9.24 -8.11 10.03
C THR A 163 -10.14 -8.54 11.18
N PHE A 164 -9.96 -7.99 12.38
CA PHE A 164 -10.71 -8.39 13.58
C PHE A 164 -12.20 -8.06 13.52
N ALA A 165 -12.60 -7.12 12.66
CA ALA A 165 -14.01 -6.81 12.42
C ALA A 165 -14.68 -7.78 11.43
N CYS A 166 -13.91 -8.62 10.74
CA CYS A 166 -14.42 -9.54 9.73
C CYS A 166 -14.80 -10.89 10.35
N ARG A 167 -15.96 -11.43 9.95
CA ARG A 167 -16.35 -12.81 10.32
C ARG A 167 -15.51 -13.88 9.64
N GLU A 168 -15.15 -13.61 8.39
CA GLU A 168 -14.28 -14.45 7.57
C GLU A 168 -13.24 -13.52 6.94
N VAL A 169 -11.97 -13.86 7.13
CA VAL A 169 -10.84 -13.05 6.65
C VAL A 169 -10.25 -13.74 5.44
N VAL A 170 -10.42 -13.16 4.26
CA VAL A 170 -9.91 -13.71 3.00
C VAL A 170 -9.05 -12.66 2.31
N PRO A 171 -7.80 -12.97 1.91
CA PRO A 171 -6.97 -12.03 1.16
C PRO A 171 -7.46 -11.90 -0.28
N ILE A 172 -6.95 -10.89 -0.99
CA ILE A 172 -7.07 -10.82 -2.45
C ILE A 172 -6.58 -12.11 -3.12
N GLN A 173 -7.17 -12.45 -4.27
CA GLN A 173 -6.63 -13.53 -5.10
C GLN A 173 -5.30 -13.07 -5.70
N PHE A 174 -4.20 -13.70 -5.29
CA PHE A 174 -2.87 -13.37 -5.77
C PHE A 174 -2.07 -14.65 -6.09
N PRO A 175 -1.41 -14.74 -7.25
CA PRO A 175 -1.47 -13.80 -8.37
C PRO A 175 -2.90 -13.68 -8.95
N PRO A 176 -3.23 -12.57 -9.66
CA PRO A 176 -4.52 -12.45 -10.33
C PRO A 176 -4.75 -13.63 -11.29
N PRO A 177 -5.95 -14.23 -11.35
CA PRO A 177 -6.21 -15.38 -12.21
C PRO A 177 -5.91 -15.12 -13.70
N ARG A 178 -6.10 -13.87 -14.13
CA ARG A 178 -5.87 -13.41 -15.51
C ARG A 178 -4.47 -12.87 -15.76
N LEU A 179 -3.54 -13.01 -14.81
CA LEU A 179 -2.14 -12.63 -15.02
C LEU A 179 -1.54 -13.49 -16.16
N PRO A 180 -0.86 -12.88 -17.16
CA PRO A 180 -0.22 -13.61 -18.24
C PRO A 180 0.68 -14.73 -17.73
N VAL A 181 0.60 -15.91 -18.35
CA VAL A 181 1.29 -17.14 -17.89
C VAL A 181 2.78 -16.92 -17.68
N ARG A 182 3.44 -16.17 -18.59
CA ARG A 182 4.88 -15.84 -18.49
C ARG A 182 5.26 -15.05 -17.24
N LEU A 183 4.32 -14.28 -16.66
CA LEU A 183 4.55 -13.45 -15.48
C LEU A 183 4.22 -14.19 -14.17
N ARG A 184 3.45 -15.29 -14.21
CA ARG A 184 3.08 -16.04 -13.00
C ARG A 184 4.27 -16.52 -12.18
N PRO A 185 5.36 -17.07 -12.76
CA PRO A 185 6.53 -17.47 -11.98
C PRO A 185 7.23 -16.31 -11.26
N LEU A 186 7.03 -15.07 -11.72
CA LEU A 186 7.60 -13.87 -11.13
C LEU A 186 6.70 -13.26 -10.07
N ALA A 187 5.44 -13.71 -9.96
CA ALA A 187 4.48 -13.03 -9.13
C ALA A 187 4.79 -13.23 -7.64
N ARG A 188 4.92 -12.13 -6.89
CA ARG A 188 5.25 -12.17 -5.47
C ARG A 188 4.48 -11.14 -4.66
N TRP A 189 3.97 -11.57 -3.51
CA TRP A 189 3.54 -10.67 -2.44
C TRP A 189 4.59 -10.71 -1.32
N LEU A 190 5.33 -9.61 -1.17
CA LEU A 190 6.40 -9.43 -0.20
C LEU A 190 5.94 -8.44 0.87
N ASN A 191 5.91 -8.85 2.13
CA ASN A 191 5.63 -7.96 3.25
C ASN A 191 6.93 -7.70 4.03
N TYR A 192 7.28 -6.43 4.24
CA TYR A 192 8.47 -6.03 4.99
C TYR A 192 8.07 -5.34 6.29
N LEU A 193 8.71 -5.71 7.37
CA LEU A 193 8.42 -5.17 8.68
C LEU A 193 9.69 -4.97 9.47
N ASP A 194 9.78 -3.83 10.12
CA ASP A 194 10.76 -3.58 11.16
C ASP A 194 10.18 -4.01 12.51
N PRO A 195 10.87 -4.88 13.28
CA PRO A 195 10.45 -5.23 14.64
C PRO A 195 10.21 -4.03 15.57
N ASP A 196 10.84 -2.88 15.32
CA ASP A 196 10.69 -1.63 16.08
C ASP A 196 9.53 -0.74 15.59
N ASP A 197 8.83 -1.14 14.54
CA ASP A 197 7.63 -0.48 14.04
C ASP A 197 6.36 -1.15 14.60
N LEU A 198 5.72 -0.49 15.56
CA LEU A 198 4.54 -1.01 16.25
C LEU A 198 3.29 -1.15 15.36
N LEU A 199 3.30 -0.56 14.17
CA LEU A 199 2.22 -0.71 13.19
C LEU A 199 2.54 -1.74 12.11
N ALA A 200 3.77 -2.25 12.03
CA ALA A 200 4.16 -3.29 11.09
C ALA A 200 3.86 -4.67 11.66
N TRP A 201 2.95 -5.40 11.01
CA TRP A 201 2.57 -6.74 11.43
C TRP A 201 2.78 -7.76 10.30
N PRO A 202 3.18 -9.00 10.63
CA PRO A 202 3.25 -10.07 9.64
C PRO A 202 1.84 -10.43 9.14
N LEU A 203 1.72 -10.75 7.85
CA LEU A 203 0.44 -11.06 7.22
C LEU A 203 0.13 -12.56 7.22
N LYS A 204 1.14 -13.43 7.12
CA LYS A 204 0.95 -14.89 7.08
C LYS A 204 0.25 -15.43 8.34
N PRO A 205 0.50 -14.90 9.56
CA PRO A 205 -0.20 -15.36 10.77
C PRO A 205 -1.69 -14.99 10.84
N ILE A 206 -2.21 -14.15 9.95
CA ILE A 206 -3.65 -13.82 9.92
C ILE A 206 -4.48 -15.10 9.80
N ASN A 207 -4.15 -15.97 8.84
CA ASN A 207 -4.70 -17.31 8.66
C ASN A 207 -4.02 -18.07 7.49
N GLY A 208 -4.43 -19.32 7.26
CA GLY A 208 -3.94 -20.15 6.15
C GLY A 208 -4.16 -19.57 4.75
N ALA A 209 -5.19 -18.74 4.55
CA ALA A 209 -5.44 -18.12 3.27
C ALA A 209 -4.37 -17.06 2.96
N TYR A 210 -4.05 -16.18 3.92
CA TYR A 210 -2.92 -15.25 3.79
C TYR A 210 -1.58 -15.98 3.64
N ALA A 211 -1.35 -17.03 4.43
CA ALA A 211 -0.12 -17.81 4.36
C ALA A 211 0.13 -18.45 2.98
N SER A 212 -0.92 -18.69 2.19
CA SER A 212 -0.81 -19.28 0.85
C SER A 212 -0.53 -18.27 -0.27
N VAL A 213 -0.82 -16.99 -0.07
CA VAL A 213 -0.64 -15.94 -1.09
C VAL A 213 0.51 -14.97 -0.78
N VAL A 214 0.88 -14.83 0.49
CA VAL A 214 2.02 -14.03 0.93
C VAL A 214 3.28 -14.89 0.87
N GLU A 215 4.20 -14.54 -0.03
CA GLU A 215 5.46 -15.27 -0.21
C GLU A 215 6.26 -15.21 1.10
N ARG A 216 6.50 -14.00 1.61
CA ARG A 216 7.33 -13.77 2.80
C ARG A 216 6.86 -12.57 3.62
N ASP A 217 6.91 -12.75 4.93
CA ASP A 217 7.00 -11.68 5.91
C ASP A 217 8.48 -11.54 6.26
N GLU A 218 9.14 -10.48 5.77
CA GLU A 218 10.58 -10.28 5.88
C GLU A 218 10.92 -9.20 6.89
N HIS A 219 11.66 -9.59 7.92
CA HIS A 219 12.13 -8.66 8.93
C HIS A 219 13.30 -7.86 8.36
N ILE A 220 13.18 -6.54 8.41
CA ILE A 220 14.25 -5.61 8.09
C ILE A 220 14.50 -4.72 9.30
N ASN A 221 15.57 -3.94 9.25
CA ASN A 221 15.83 -2.90 10.25
C ASN A 221 16.02 -1.61 9.46
N VAL A 222 15.16 -0.63 9.69
CA VAL A 222 15.17 0.70 9.08
C VAL A 222 15.44 1.74 10.16
N GLY A 223 16.20 2.79 9.84
CA GLY A 223 16.49 3.86 10.81
C GLY A 223 17.59 3.58 11.84
N GLY A 224 18.27 2.43 11.77
CA GLY A 224 19.51 2.16 12.54
C GLY A 224 19.27 1.82 14.01
N LEU A 225 20.13 2.30 14.92
CA LEU A 225 20.13 1.96 16.36
C LEU A 225 18.95 2.55 17.17
N VAL A 226 17.98 3.20 16.54
CA VAL A 226 16.86 3.85 17.24
C VAL A 226 15.71 2.86 17.45
N ALA A 227 16.00 1.80 18.22
CA ALA A 227 15.03 0.76 18.56
C ALA A 227 13.82 1.32 19.34
N GLY A 228 12.63 0.77 19.08
CA GLY A 228 11.38 1.08 19.81
C GLY A 228 10.75 2.46 19.57
N SER A 229 11.18 3.22 18.56
CA SER A 229 10.80 4.63 18.39
C SER A 229 9.72 4.87 17.32
N THR A 230 8.59 4.16 17.32
CA THR A 230 7.43 4.59 16.52
C THR A 230 7.09 6.05 16.91
N PRO A 231 6.93 7.03 15.99
CA PRO A 231 6.71 6.91 14.54
C PRO A 231 7.96 6.95 13.65
N VAL A 232 9.16 7.06 14.22
CA VAL A 232 10.42 7.16 13.46
C VAL A 232 10.67 5.90 12.63
N SER A 233 10.65 4.72 13.25
CA SER A 233 10.81 3.42 12.55
C SER A 233 9.78 3.27 11.42
N HIS A 234 8.52 3.61 11.71
CA HIS A 234 7.43 3.57 10.74
C HIS A 234 7.65 4.46 9.50
N LEU A 235 8.37 5.57 9.62
CA LEU A 235 8.66 6.45 8.49
C LEU A 235 10.03 6.19 7.85
N ALA A 236 10.92 5.47 8.52
CA ALA A 236 12.30 5.29 8.10
C ALA A 236 12.45 4.41 6.83
N TYR A 237 11.47 3.56 6.51
CA TYR A 237 11.48 2.75 5.29
C TYR A 237 11.67 3.58 4.02
N TRP A 238 11.11 4.79 3.95
CA TRP A 238 11.15 5.63 2.75
C TRP A 238 12.56 6.09 2.35
N GLN A 239 13.52 6.02 3.28
CA GLN A 239 14.89 6.50 3.11
C GLN A 239 15.92 5.36 3.24
N ASP A 240 15.49 4.12 3.53
CA ASP A 240 16.42 3.03 3.77
C ASP A 240 16.90 2.39 2.45
N ASP A 241 18.19 2.54 2.16
CA ASP A 241 18.82 2.03 0.94
C ASP A 241 18.79 0.50 0.84
N ARG A 242 18.82 -0.22 1.97
CA ARG A 242 18.78 -1.69 1.97
C ARG A 242 17.39 -2.15 1.58
N PHE A 243 16.35 -1.48 2.07
CA PHE A 243 14.97 -1.70 1.64
C PHE A 243 14.79 -1.36 0.16
N ALA A 244 15.28 -0.20 -0.29
CA ALA A 244 15.24 0.17 -1.71
C ALA A 244 15.93 -0.87 -2.61
N ARG A 245 17.07 -1.42 -2.16
CA ARG A 245 17.80 -2.47 -2.86
C ARG A 245 17.01 -3.79 -2.95
N GLN A 246 16.29 -4.18 -1.88
CA GLN A 246 15.41 -5.36 -1.89
C GLN A 246 14.28 -5.21 -2.92
N ILE A 247 13.72 -4.00 -3.06
CA ILE A 247 12.73 -3.70 -4.10
C ILE A 247 13.39 -3.81 -5.49
N ALA A 248 14.54 -3.18 -5.68
CA ALA A 248 15.28 -3.17 -6.95
C ALA A 248 15.66 -4.59 -7.43
N ASP A 249 16.11 -5.46 -6.52
CA ASP A 249 16.43 -6.86 -6.83
C ASP A 249 15.22 -7.64 -7.35
N TYR A 250 14.02 -7.35 -6.82
CA TYR A 250 12.78 -7.93 -7.33
C TYR A 250 12.40 -7.33 -8.69
N LEU A 251 12.45 -6.01 -8.84
CA LEU A 251 12.13 -5.33 -10.10
C LEU A 251 13.05 -5.76 -11.24
N LYS A 252 14.34 -5.98 -10.97
CA LYS A 252 15.31 -6.51 -11.94
C LYS A 252 14.88 -7.87 -12.51
N LYS A 253 14.29 -8.75 -11.71
CA LYS A 253 13.78 -10.05 -12.19
C LYS A 253 12.63 -9.86 -13.17
N ILE A 254 11.75 -8.88 -12.91
CA ILE A 254 10.64 -8.52 -13.79
C ILE A 254 11.16 -7.89 -15.09
N LEU A 255 12.10 -6.95 -15.01
CA LEU A 255 12.69 -6.26 -16.16
C LEU A 255 13.45 -7.19 -17.11
N LYS A 256 14.07 -8.25 -16.59
CA LYS A 256 14.73 -9.29 -17.43
C LYS A 256 13.76 -10.17 -18.20
N ALA A 257 12.52 -10.30 -17.73
CA ALA A 257 11.50 -11.17 -18.31
C ALA A 257 10.47 -10.41 -19.17
N SER A 258 10.63 -9.09 -19.30
CA SER A 258 9.73 -8.17 -20.02
C SER A 258 10.42 -7.56 -21.22
#